data_AF-A0ABD2DZF7-F1
#
_entry.id   AF-A0ABD2DZF7-F1
#
_cell.length_a   1.000
_cell.length_b   1.000
_cell.length_c   1.000
_cell.angle_alpha   90.00
_cell.angle_beta   90.00
_cell.angle_gamma   90.00
#
_symmetry.space_group_name_H-M   'P 1'
#
loop_
_entity.id
_entity.type
_entity.pdbx_description
1 polymer ?
#
loop_
_entity_poly.entity_id
_entity_poly.type
_entity_poly.pdbx_seq_one_letter_code
_entity_poly.pdbx_strand_id
1 'polypeptide(L)' 'MKELLHKELPSFVGEKVDEEGLKKLMGNLDENSDQQVDFQEYAVFLALITVMCNDFFQGYPDRP' A
#
# COMPACT_ATOMS: atom_id res chain seq x y z
N MET A 1 -9.52 8.21 -5.37
CA MET A 1 -8.26 7.58 -4.87
C MET A 1 -8.41 6.09 -4.59
N LYS A 2 -9.54 5.61 -4.07
CA LYS A 2 -9.83 4.16 -3.95
C LYS A 2 -9.67 3.39 -5.28
N GLU A 3 -10.15 3.98 -6.38
CA GLU A 3 -9.98 3.39 -7.73
C GLU A 3 -8.52 3.34 -8.21
N LEU A 4 -7.67 4.29 -7.81
CA LEU A 4 -6.24 4.28 -8.14
C LEU A 4 -5.52 3.12 -7.44
N LEU A 5 -5.81 2.88 -6.17
CA LEU A 5 -5.32 1.71 -5.43
C LEU A 5 -5.75 0.39 -6.10
N HIS A 6 -7.02 0.28 -6.50
CA HIS A 6 -7.50 -0.90 -7.22
C HIS A 6 -6.85 -1.09 -8.60
N LYS A 7 -6.57 0.00 -9.31
CA LYS A 7 -6.05 -0.02 -10.68
C LYS A 7 -4.54 -0.21 -10.75
N GLU A 8 -3.79 0.50 -9.91
CA GLU A 8 -2.32 0.52 -9.92
C GLU A 8 -1.73 -0.59 -9.05
N LEU A 9 -2.45 -1.05 -8.03
CA LEU A 9 -2.01 -2.09 -7.10
C LEU A 9 -3.00 -3.29 -7.03
N PRO A 10 -3.40 -3.88 -8.18
CA PRO A 10 -4.39 -4.94 -8.22
C PRO A 10 -3.92 -6.23 -7.51
N SER A 11 -2.62 -6.46 -7.36
CA SER A 11 -2.08 -7.59 -6.60
C SER A 11 -2.11 -7.38 -5.09
N PHE A 12 -2.12 -6.12 -4.64
CA PHE A 12 -2.22 -5.75 -3.22
C PHE A 12 -3.69 -5.65 -2.77
N VAL A 13 -4.58 -5.25 -3.69
CA VAL A 13 -6.03 -5.08 -3.48
C VAL A 13 -6.84 -6.16 -4.23
N GLY A 14 -6.20 -7.29 -4.57
CA GLY A 14 -6.81 -8.35 -5.38
C GLY A 14 -7.94 -9.09 -4.67
N GLU A 15 -8.47 -10.14 -5.29
CA GLU A 15 -9.66 -10.95 -4.91
C GLU A 15 -9.75 -11.39 -3.42
N LYS A 16 -8.67 -11.23 -2.65
CA LYS A 16 -8.57 -11.58 -1.21
C LYS A 16 -8.57 -10.39 -0.25
N VAL A 17 -8.55 -9.14 -0.71
CA VAL A 17 -8.73 -7.99 0.18
C VAL A 17 -10.23 -7.83 0.41
N ASP A 18 -10.69 -8.35 1.54
CA ASP A 18 -12.02 -8.05 2.06
C ASP A 18 -12.22 -6.53 2.14
N GLU A 19 -13.44 -6.08 1.87
CA GLU A 19 -13.80 -4.65 1.88
C GLU A 19 -13.45 -3.96 3.21
N GLU A 20 -13.47 -4.74 4.30
CA GLU A 20 -13.05 -4.33 5.63
C GLU A 20 -11.52 -4.15 5.73
N GLY A 21 -10.74 -5.02 5.10
CA GLY A 21 -9.28 -4.89 5.00
C GLY A 21 -8.88 -3.65 4.20
N LEU A 22 -9.60 -3.36 3.12
CA LEU A 22 -9.39 -2.13 2.35
C LEU A 22 -9.78 -0.89 3.15
N LYS A 23 -10.92 -0.93 3.86
CA LYS A 23 -11.34 0.19 4.73
C LYS A 23 -10.35 0.44 5.85
N LYS A 24 -9.81 -0.62 6.44
CA LYS A 24 -8.74 -0.53 7.44
C LYS A 24 -7.47 0.05 6.82
N LEU A 25 -7.06 -0.40 5.63
CA LEU A 25 -5.91 0.15 4.92
C LEU A 25 -6.07 1.64 4.67
N MET A 26 -7.22 2.07 4.11
CA MET A 26 -7.50 3.48 3.88
C MET A 26 -7.47 4.29 5.19
N GLY A 27 -8.01 3.75 6.29
CA GLY A 27 -7.93 4.40 7.60
C GLY A 27 -6.53 4.45 8.23
N ASN A 28 -5.59 3.59 7.80
CA ASN A 28 -4.18 3.71 8.20
C ASN A 28 -3.42 4.71 7.31
N LEU A 29 -3.96 5.03 6.13
CA LEU A 29 -3.38 5.99 5.19
C LEU A 29 -3.89 7.42 5.43
N ASP A 30 -5.11 7.55 5.91
CA ASP A 30 -5.78 8.79 6.31
C ASP A 30 -5.16 9.34 7.62
N GLU A 31 -3.94 9.88 7.51
CA GLU A 31 -3.17 10.42 8.63
C GLU A 31 -3.75 11.77 9.08
N ASN A 32 -4.30 12.53 8.12
CA ASN A 32 -4.92 13.82 8.38
C ASN A 32 -6.38 13.72 8.90
N SER A 33 -6.95 12.51 8.91
CA SER A 33 -8.33 12.19 9.35
C SER A 33 -9.41 12.94 8.56
N ASP A 34 -9.18 13.23 7.28
CA ASP A 34 -10.13 13.84 6.36
C ASP A 34 -11.04 12.81 5.65
N GLN A 35 -10.91 11.54 6.02
CA GLN A 35 -11.65 10.39 5.46
C GLN A 35 -11.36 10.14 3.98
N GLN A 36 -10.29 10.74 3.46
CA GLN A 36 -9.79 10.55 2.12
C GLN A 36 -8.33 10.11 2.20
N VAL A 37 -7.77 9.77 1.05
CA VAL A 37 -6.34 9.50 0.94
C VAL A 37 -5.85 10.50 -0.08
N ASP A 38 -5.07 11.47 0.35
CA ASP A 38 -4.49 12.45 -0.54
C ASP A 38 -3.25 11.90 -1.27
N PHE A 39 -2.71 12.68 -2.21
CA PHE A 39 -1.56 12.23 -2.99
C PHE A 39 -0.31 12.04 -2.14
N GLN A 40 -0.12 12.85 -1.10
CA GLN A 40 1.02 12.74 -0.19
C GLN A 40 0.92 11.44 0.61
N GLU A 41 -0.24 11.14 1.19
CA GLU A 41 -0.48 9.90 1.93
C GLU A 41 -0.29 8.65 1.05
N TYR A 42 -0.77 8.71 -0.20
CA TYR A 42 -0.53 7.65 -1.17
C TYR A 42 0.96 7.51 -1.55
N ALA A 43 1.70 8.61 -1.69
CA ALA A 43 3.13 8.57 -1.98
C ALA A 43 3.94 8.00 -0.81
N VAL A 44 3.57 8.34 0.43
CA VAL A 44 4.15 7.76 1.64
C VAL A 44 3.90 6.25 1.70
N PHE A 45 2.69 5.80 1.36
CA PHE A 45 2.37 4.37 1.25
C PHE A 45 3.26 3.63 0.25
N LEU A 46 3.45 4.19 -0.95
CA LEU A 46 4.32 3.61 -1.96
C LEU A 46 5.78 3.54 -1.49
N ALA A 47 6.25 4.56 -0.79
CA ALA A 47 7.59 4.57 -0.20
C ALA A 47 7.73 3.47 0.87
N LEU A 48 6.72 3.30 1.73
CA LEU A 48 6.69 2.23 2.74
C LEU A 48 6.69 0.84 2.10
N ILE A 49 5.86 0.60 1.08
CA ILE A 49 5.88 -0.67 0.32
C ILE A 49 7.27 -0.90 -0.29
N THR A 50 7.86 0.14 -0.87
CA THR A 50 9.19 0.06 -1.48
C THR A 50 10.26 -0.33 -0.46
N VAL A 51 10.24 0.26 0.74
CA VAL A 51 11.14 -0.08 1.83
C VAL A 51 10.88 -1.51 2.33
N MET A 52 9.62 -1.92 2.52
CA MET A 52 9.29 -3.30 2.91
C MET A 52 9.75 -4.32 1.87
N CYS A 53 9.61 -4.03 0.58
CA CYS A 53 10.14 -4.85 -0.49
C CYS A 53 11.67 -4.87 -0.44
N ASN A 54 12.32 -3.73 -0.26
CA ASN A 54 13.78 -3.67 -0.12
C ASN A 54 14.28 -4.51 1.05
N ASP A 55 13.66 -4.43 2.22
CA ASP A 55 14.00 -5.23 3.40
C ASP A 55 13.76 -6.73 3.15
N PHE A 56 12.69 -7.08 2.43
CA PHE A 56 12.44 -8.46 1.99
C PHE A 56 13.57 -8.99 1.08
N PHE A 57 14.12 -8.14 0.20
CA PHE A 57 15.19 -8.52 -0.72
C PHE A 57 16.59 -8.42 -0.11
N GLN A 58 16.82 -7.61 0.93
CA GLN A 58 18.13 -7.49 1.60
C GLN A 58 18.61 -8.79 2.28
N GLY A 59 17.70 -9.74 2.54
CA GLY A 59 18.03 -11.06 3.07
C GLY A 59 18.37 -12.13 2.03
N TYR A 60 18.25 -11.83 0.73
CA TYR A 60 18.63 -12.78 -0.32
C TYR A 60 20.14 -12.75 -0.53
N PRO A 61 20.85 -13.87 -0.37
CA PRO A 61 22.24 -13.93 -0.80
C PRO A 61 22.28 -13.65 -2.31
N ASP A 62 23.22 -12.82 -2.74
CA ASP A 62 23.52 -12.61 -4.15
C ASP A 62 23.66 -13.99 -4.79
N ARG A 63 22.76 -14.32 -5.72
CA ARG A 63 22.76 -15.64 -6.36
C ARG A 63 24.09 -15.76 -7.12
N PRO A 64 24.88 -16.83 -6.92
CA PRO A 64 26.07 -17.07 -7.73
C PRO A 64 25.71 -17.32 -9.20
#